data_AF-A0A2E8H7I3-F1
#
_entry.id   AF-A0A2E8H7I3-F1
#
_cell.length_a   1.000
_cell.length_b   1.000
_cell.length_c   1.000
_cell.angle_alpha   90.00
_cell.angle_beta   90.00
_cell.angle_gamma   90.00
#
_symmetry.space_group_name_H-M   'P 1'
#
loop_
_entity.id
_entity.type
_entity.pdbx_description
1 polymer ?
#
loop_
_entity_poly.entity_id
_entity_poly.type
_entity_poly.pdbx_seq_one_letter_code
_entity_poly.pdbx_strand_id
1 'polypeptide(L)' 'MIYADDEDTLMTALHTSFKLGKSGEVVGLYDTDDRGNRTIDLVVFDEQTTDVSFGRESDGAEDWQQFAEPTPGSSN' A
#
# COMPACT_ATOMS: atom_id res chain seq x y z
N MET A 1 -1.52 3.88 -9.62
CA MET A 1 -0.59 3.46 -8.56
C MET A 1 -0.04 4.70 -7.88
N ILE A 2 0.07 4.68 -6.56
CA ILE A 2 0.62 5.76 -5.73
C ILE A 2 1.81 5.16 -4.98
N TYR A 3 2.91 5.88 -4.89
CA TYR A 3 4.14 5.44 -4.24
C TYR A 3 4.38 6.25 -2.96
N ALA A 4 4.60 5.56 -1.85
CA ALA A 4 4.93 6.18 -0.56
C ALA A 4 6.43 6.05 -0.28
N ASP A 5 7.22 6.83 -1.00
CA ASP A 5 8.68 6.81 -0.97
C ASP A 5 9.33 8.15 -0.59
N ASP A 6 8.52 9.16 -0.22
CA ASP A 6 8.99 10.51 0.14
C ASP A 6 9.77 11.20 -0.99
N GLU A 7 9.42 10.89 -2.24
CA GLU A 7 10.00 11.50 -3.43
C GLU A 7 9.01 12.52 -4.04
N ASP A 8 9.54 13.66 -4.50
CA ASP A 8 8.78 14.67 -5.26
C ASP A 8 9.42 14.85 -6.65
N THR A 9 9.81 13.72 -7.24
CA THR A 9 10.59 13.75 -8.47
C THR A 9 9.95 12.92 -9.56
N LEU A 10 9.34 13.64 -10.50
CA LEU A 10 9.01 13.28 -11.90
C LEU A 10 7.53 13.02 -12.21
N MET A 11 7.09 13.60 -13.34
CA MET A 11 5.74 13.53 -13.92
C MET A 11 5.31 12.13 -14.40
N THR A 12 6.06 11.08 -14.03
CA THR A 12 5.87 9.71 -14.51
C THR A 12 5.03 8.86 -13.55
N ALA A 13 4.95 9.23 -12.28
CA ALA A 13 4.21 8.51 -11.25
C ALA A 13 3.68 9.46 -10.16
N LEU A 14 2.72 8.98 -9.37
CA LEU A 14 2.18 9.72 -8.23
C LEU A 14 2.96 9.30 -6.98
N HIS A 15 3.76 10.20 -6.44
CA HIS A 15 4.53 9.99 -5.22
C HIS A 15 3.93 10.80 -4.06
N THR A 16 4.02 10.28 -2.83
CA THR A 16 3.59 11.00 -1.62
C THR A 16 4.79 11.66 -0.95
N SER A 17 4.54 12.76 -0.24
CA SER A 17 5.54 13.46 0.59
C SER A 17 5.82 12.76 1.94
N PHE A 18 5.69 11.45 1.96
CA PHE A 18 5.97 10.59 3.10
C PHE A 18 6.33 9.19 2.60
N LYS A 19 6.96 8.41 3.49
CA LYS A 19 7.26 7.00 3.27
C LYS A 19 6.76 6.14 4.42
N LEU A 20 6.57 4.86 4.13
CA LEU A 20 6.15 3.89 5.14
C LEU A 20 7.32 3.34 5.95
N GLY A 21 7.12 3.22 7.25
CA GLY A 21 8.04 2.62 8.19
C GLY A 21 8.07 1.09 8.06
N LYS A 22 9.28 0.51 8.11
CA LYS A 22 9.44 -0.95 8.01
C LYS A 22 8.91 -1.73 9.22
N SER A 23 8.71 -1.08 10.37
CA SER A 23 8.35 -1.75 11.64
C SER A 23 6.85 -2.01 11.81
N GLY A 24 6.05 -1.64 10.82
CA GLY A 24 4.60 -1.75 10.85
C GLY A 24 3.91 -0.40 11.14
N GLU A 25 2.87 -0.10 10.38
CA GLU A 25 2.08 1.13 10.46
C GLU A 25 0.63 0.88 10.00
N VAL A 26 -0.15 1.96 9.93
CA VAL A 26 -1.52 1.93 9.41
C VAL A 26 -1.60 2.82 8.18
N VAL A 27 -2.12 2.29 7.08
CA VAL A 27 -2.47 3.06 5.88
C VAL A 27 -3.98 3.04 5.73
N GLY A 28 -4.57 4.22 5.58
CA GLY A 28 -6.01 4.37 5.38
C GLY A 28 -6.31 5.17 4.12
N LEU A 29 -7.30 4.71 3.36
CA LEU A 29 -7.92 5.45 2.28
C LEU A 29 -9.27 5.97 2.79
N TYR A 30 -9.46 7.28 2.71
CA TYR A 30 -10.66 7.95 3.19
C TYR A 30 -11.32 8.70 2.03
N ASP A 31 -12.65 8.85 2.10
CA ASP A 31 -13.42 9.71 1.22
C ASP A 31 -13.04 11.18 1.46
N THR A 32 -13.48 12.06 0.57
CA THR A 32 -13.19 13.49 0.67
C THR A 32 -13.85 14.16 1.88
N ASP A 33 -13.27 15.29 2.32
CA ASP A 33 -13.79 16.07 3.45
C ASP A 33 -15.26 16.45 3.29
N ASP A 34 -15.68 16.84 2.07
CA ASP A 34 -17.06 17.22 1.75
C ASP A 34 -18.06 16.05 1.80
N ARG A 35 -17.54 14.81 1.73
CA ARG A 35 -18.31 13.57 1.90
C ARG A 35 -18.20 12.99 3.32
N GLY A 36 -17.52 13.70 4.21
CA GLY A 36 -17.43 13.41 5.64
C GLY A 36 -16.31 12.45 6.03
N ASN A 37 -15.25 12.33 5.22
CA ASN A 37 -14.05 11.53 5.53
C ASN A 37 -14.34 10.10 5.96
N ARG A 38 -15.29 9.43 5.30
CA ARG A 38 -15.60 8.03 5.61
C ARG A 38 -14.41 7.15 5.23
N THR A 39 -14.07 6.18 6.06
CA THR A 39 -13.06 5.17 5.72
C THR A 39 -13.54 4.35 4.53
N ILE A 40 -12.74 4.32 3.47
CA ILE A 40 -12.95 3.48 2.28
C ILE A 40 -12.19 2.16 2.47
N ASP A 41 -10.92 2.24 2.91
CA ASP A 41 -10.10 1.08 3.19
C ASP A 41 -9.10 1.39 4.31
N LEU A 42 -8.69 0.36 5.04
CA LEU A 42 -7.70 0.49 6.11
C LEU A 42 -6.91 -0.81 6.22
N VAL A 43 -5.60 -0.69 6.13
CA VAL A 43 -4.66 -1.78 6.33
C VAL A 43 -3.74 -1.44 7.49
N VAL A 44 -3.65 -2.38 8.43
CA VAL A 44 -2.61 -2.41 9.45
C VAL A 44 -1.62 -3.46 8.99
N PHE A 45 -0.35 -3.07 8.83
CA PHE A 45 0.70 -4.00 8.46
C PHE A 45 1.74 -4.06 9.58
N ASP A 46 2.27 -5.25 9.82
CA ASP A 46 3.34 -5.48 10.79
C ASP A 46 4.72 -5.25 10.15
N GLU A 47 5.78 -5.62 10.88
CA GLU A 47 7.16 -5.53 10.38
C GLU A 47 7.29 -6.14 8.97
N GLN A 48 7.81 -5.33 8.04
CA GLN A 48 8.03 -5.70 6.65
C GLN A 48 9.37 -6.43 6.53
N THR A 49 9.32 -7.62 5.95
CA THR A 49 10.51 -8.41 5.63
C THR A 49 11.12 -7.90 4.32
N THR A 50 12.45 -7.75 4.30
CA THR A 50 13.17 -7.36 3.07
C THR A 50 12.91 -8.37 1.94
N ASP A 51 12.72 -7.86 0.73
CA ASP A 51 12.45 -8.64 -0.48
C ASP A 51 11.13 -9.46 -0.48
N VAL A 52 10.22 -9.19 0.47
CA VAL A 52 8.89 -9.81 0.55
C VAL A 52 7.84 -8.72 0.39
N SER A 53 6.93 -8.88 -0.57
CA SER A 53 5.82 -7.93 -0.73
C SER A 53 4.64 -8.29 0.17
N PHE A 54 3.82 -7.31 0.51
CA PHE A 54 2.61 -7.47 1.31
C PHE A 54 1.42 -6.87 0.55
N GLY A 55 0.34 -7.62 0.40
CA GLY A 55 -0.76 -7.23 -0.48
C GLY A 55 -1.96 -8.18 -0.41
N ARG A 56 -3.01 -7.83 -1.16
CA ARG A 56 -4.15 -8.71 -1.42
C ARG A 56 -3.84 -9.63 -2.59
N GLU A 57 -4.19 -10.91 -2.48
CA GLU A 57 -4.03 -11.90 -3.56
C GLU A 57 -4.93 -11.56 -4.75
N SER A 58 -6.17 -11.20 -4.46
CA SER A 58 -7.20 -10.88 -5.44
C SER A 58 -7.76 -9.49 -5.23
N ASP A 59 -8.21 -8.86 -6.34
CA ASP A 59 -8.86 -7.56 -6.30
C ASP A 59 -10.14 -7.62 -5.45
N GLY A 60 -10.17 -6.85 -4.36
CA GLY A 60 -11.25 -6.85 -3.40
C GLY A 60 -11.24 -7.98 -2.36
N ALA A 61 -10.18 -8.79 -2.27
CA ALA A 61 -10.04 -9.77 -1.19
C ALA A 61 -9.93 -9.06 0.18
N GLU A 62 -10.55 -9.61 1.22
CA GLU A 62 -10.43 -9.04 2.57
C GLU A 62 -9.05 -9.31 3.19
N ASP A 63 -8.42 -10.41 2.80
CA ASP A 63 -7.17 -10.89 3.38
C ASP A 63 -5.93 -10.24 2.75
N TRP A 64 -5.04 -9.78 3.62
CA TRP A 64 -3.69 -9.34 3.27
C TRP A 64 -2.69 -10.42 3.62
N GLN A 65 -1.75 -10.68 2.72
CA GLN A 65 -0.71 -11.69 2.93
C GLN A 65 0.66 -11.24 2.42
N GLN A 66 1.69 -11.94 2.90
CA GLN A 66 3.05 -11.79 2.43
C GLN A 66 3.28 -12.70 1.22
N PHE A 67 3.90 -12.16 0.17
CA PHE A 67 4.30 -12.90 -1.02
C PHE A 67 5.82 -13.04 -0.99
N ALA A 68 6.28 -14.18 -0.46
CA ALA A 68 7.70 -14.51 -0.37
C ALA A 68 8.27 -15.09 -1.68
N GLU A 69 7.42 -15.67 -2.53
CA GLU A 69 7.81 -16.12 -3.87
C GLU A 69 7.53 -15.00 -4.88
N PRO A 70 8.56 -14.45 -5.54
CA PRO A 70 8.35 -13.48 -6.59
C PRO A 70 7.68 -14.14 -7.79
N THR A 71 6.61 -13.53 -8.29
CA THR A 71 5.84 -13.96 -9.48
C THR A 71 5.91 -12.93 -10.63
N PRO A 72 7.10 -12.49 -11.11
CA PRO A 72 7.18 -11.44 -12.13
C PRO A 72 6.44 -11.85 -13.41
N GLY A 73 5.44 -11.06 -13.81
CA GLY A 73 4.68 -11.27 -15.04
C GLY A 73 3.55 -12.30 -14.97
N SER A 74 3.23 -12.81 -13.78
CA SER A 74 2.05 -13.66 -13.54
C SER A 74 1.11 -13.02 -12.53
N SER A 75 -0.14 -13.48 -12.44
CA SER A 75 -1.03 -13.13 -11.33
C SER A 75 -0.46 -13.66 -10.02
N ASN A 76 -0.67 -12.91 -8.94
CA ASN A 76 -0.51 -13.42 -7.57
C ASN A 76 -1.61 -14.41 -7.22
#